data_AF-R7U9J8-F1
#
_entry.id   AF-R7U9J8-F1
#
_cell.length_a   1.000
_cell.length_b   1.000
_cell.length_c   1.000
_cell.angle_alpha   90.00
_cell.angle_beta   90.00
_cell.angle_gamma   90.00
#
_symmetry.space_group_name_H-M   'P 1'
#
loop_
_entity.id
_entity.type
_entity.pdbx_description
1 polymer ?
#
loop_
_entity_poly.entity_id
_entity_poly.type
_entity_poly.pdbx_seq_one_letter_code
_entity_poly.pdbx_strand_id
1 'polypeptide(L)'
;MGESWKQFKLLLWKNWLLQKRKKLLTAFEIGVPVLFAVVIMLVRQLVDATQYNDITTWPQLPIGDDLPAGLRPLPGIDSWSLAFVPDTNLTQGIMRNAANRLGMGTKGFDTEIDMENFIASRNTSDNDIMMAIVFQNVIDSLPKDIRYKIRPRAEQLNGEEDANTVRFFSASDWRTTSLVPFWPENGPREPLEDD
;
A
#
# COMPACT_ATOMS: atom_id res chain seq x y z
N MET A 1 20.09 -53.83 29.72
CA MET A 1 20.58 -52.57 29.11
C MET A 1 21.60 -52.75 27.97
N GLY A 2 22.43 -53.81 27.94
CA GLY A 2 23.45 -54.00 26.88
C GLY A 2 22.93 -54.44 25.50
N GLU A 3 21.83 -55.19 25.44
CA GLU A 3 21.29 -55.74 24.18
C GLU A 3 20.74 -54.65 23.25
N SER A 4 19.96 -53.70 23.78
CA SER A 4 19.42 -52.56 23.02
C SER A 4 20.53 -51.67 22.43
N TRP A 5 21.66 -51.54 23.14
CA TRP A 5 22.80 -50.76 22.66
C TRP A 5 23.54 -51.44 21.50
N LYS A 6 23.68 -52.77 21.56
CA LYS A 6 24.21 -53.56 20.43
C LYS A 6 23.32 -53.43 19.21
N GLN A 7 21.99 -53.51 19.39
CA GLN A 7 21.02 -53.38 18.32
C GLN A 7 21.02 -51.97 17.70
N PHE A 8 21.13 -50.92 18.52
CA PHE A 8 21.28 -49.54 18.07
C PHE A 8 22.54 -49.34 17.22
N LYS A 9 23.69 -49.84 17.68
CA LYS A 9 24.95 -49.80 16.91
C LYS A 9 24.83 -50.53 15.57
N LEU A 10 24.15 -51.68 15.54
CA LEU A 10 23.93 -52.45 14.33
C LEU A 10 23.09 -51.67 13.31
N LEU A 11 22.06 -50.96 13.78
CA LEU A 11 21.22 -50.11 12.94
C LEU A 11 21.97 -48.89 12.40
N LEU A 12 22.80 -48.23 13.23
CA LEU A 12 23.68 -47.14 12.81
C LEU A 12 24.68 -47.59 11.75
N TRP A 13 25.32 -48.73 11.97
CA TRP A 13 26.26 -49.32 11.00
C TRP A 13 25.58 -49.63 9.67
N LYS A 14 24.38 -50.23 9.73
CA LYS A 14 23.57 -50.52 8.55
C LYS A 14 23.18 -49.23 7.80
N ASN A 15 22.71 -48.21 8.50
CA ASN A 15 22.33 -46.92 7.90
C ASN A 15 23.54 -46.19 7.31
N TRP A 16 24.68 -46.20 7.98
CA TRP A 16 25.94 -45.65 7.46
C TRP A 16 26.41 -46.38 6.20
N LEU A 17 26.31 -47.71 6.17
CA LEU A 17 26.65 -48.52 5.00
C LEU A 17 25.71 -48.22 3.81
N LEU A 18 24.41 -48.03 4.07
CA LEU A 18 23.40 -47.62 3.09
C LEU A 18 23.70 -46.25 2.51
N GLN A 19 24.05 -45.28 3.36
CA GLN A 19 24.42 -43.92 2.96
C GLN A 19 25.70 -43.91 2.12
N LYS A 20 26.71 -44.72 2.49
CA LYS A 20 27.95 -44.90 1.72
C LYS A 20 27.73 -45.48 0.32
N ARG A 21 26.68 -46.30 0.11
CA ARG A 21 26.34 -46.88 -1.20
C ARG A 21 25.56 -45.91 -2.09
N LYS A 22 24.86 -44.92 -1.51
CA LYS A 22 24.11 -43.88 -2.23
C LYS A 22 24.83 -42.52 -2.21
N LYS A 23 26.13 -42.51 -2.56
CA LYS A 23 26.98 -41.30 -2.52
C LYS A 23 26.38 -40.10 -3.25
N LEU A 24 25.77 -40.32 -4.41
CA LEU A 24 25.12 -39.26 -5.19
C LEU A 24 23.95 -38.64 -4.43
N LEU A 25 23.08 -39.47 -3.82
CA LEU A 25 21.93 -38.98 -3.06
C LEU A 25 22.36 -38.20 -1.82
N THR A 26 23.35 -38.69 -1.08
CA THR A 26 23.92 -37.99 0.08
C THR A 26 24.62 -36.69 -0.31
N ALA A 27 25.28 -36.66 -1.48
CA ALA A 27 25.85 -35.42 -2.01
C ALA A 27 24.78 -34.38 -2.34
N PHE A 28 23.64 -34.78 -2.89
CA PHE A 28 22.49 -33.88 -3.08
C PHE A 28 21.85 -33.45 -1.76
N GLU A 29 21.69 -34.37 -0.80
CA GLU A 29 21.10 -34.11 0.52
C GLU A 29 21.89 -33.04 1.30
N ILE A 30 23.21 -33.00 1.16
CA ILE A 30 24.08 -31.97 1.76
C ILE A 30 24.22 -30.75 0.83
N GLY A 31 24.36 -30.98 -0.47
CA GLY A 31 24.60 -29.95 -1.47
C GLY A 31 23.44 -28.99 -1.62
N VAL A 32 22.20 -29.45 -1.50
CA VAL A 32 21.01 -28.59 -1.63
C VAL A 32 20.94 -27.56 -0.49
N PRO A 33 21.00 -27.93 0.81
CA PRO A 33 21.05 -26.94 1.90
C PRO A 33 22.21 -25.95 1.78
N VAL A 34 23.40 -26.44 1.38
CA VAL A 34 24.58 -25.59 1.18
C VAL A 34 24.36 -24.61 0.02
N LEU A 35 23.80 -25.07 -1.09
CA LEU A 35 23.46 -24.22 -2.23
C LEU A 35 22.48 -23.11 -1.81
N PHE A 36 21.43 -23.45 -1.06
CA PHE A 36 20.48 -22.47 -0.54
C PHE A 36 21.15 -21.44 0.38
N ALA A 37 22.03 -21.88 1.29
CA ALA A 37 22.77 -20.98 2.15
C ALA A 37 23.66 -20.00 1.35
N VAL A 38 24.34 -20.50 0.31
CA VAL A 38 25.16 -19.67 -0.59
C VAL A 38 24.29 -18.67 -1.34
N VAL A 39 23.15 -19.10 -1.91
CA VAL A 39 22.23 -18.20 -2.62
C VAL A 39 21.72 -17.10 -1.69
N ILE A 40 21.29 -17.43 -0.47
CA ILE A 40 20.82 -16.44 0.52
C ILE A 40 21.95 -15.47 0.90
N MET A 41 23.18 -15.96 1.09
CA MET A 41 24.34 -15.11 1.37
C MET A 41 24.64 -14.13 0.23
N LEU A 42 24.57 -14.60 -1.02
CA LEU A 42 24.75 -13.74 -2.19
C LEU A 42 23.65 -12.69 -2.28
N VAL A 43 22.38 -13.06 -2.10
CA VAL A 43 21.28 -12.10 -2.05
C VAL A 43 21.51 -11.06 -0.95
N ARG A 44 21.98 -11.48 0.23
CA ARG A 44 22.30 -10.55 1.33
C ARG A 44 23.42 -9.58 0.98
N GLN A 45 24.41 -9.99 0.18
CA GLN A 45 25.48 -9.12 -0.29
C GLN A 45 25.04 -8.16 -1.40
N LEU A 46 23.96 -8.49 -2.12
CA LEU A 46 23.38 -7.62 -3.15
C LEU A 46 22.43 -6.56 -2.57
N VAL A 47 22.07 -6.68 -1.29
CA VAL A 47 21.20 -5.73 -0.60
C VAL A 47 22.02 -4.93 0.41
N ASP A 48 22.44 -3.74 0.00
CA ASP A 48 23.06 -2.78 0.91
C ASP A 48 22.02 -2.29 1.92
N ALA A 49 22.38 -2.34 3.20
CA ALA A 49 21.55 -1.78 4.26
C ALA A 49 21.86 -0.28 4.39
N THR A 50 20.88 0.57 4.10
CA THR A 50 20.96 2.00 4.40
C THR A 50 20.93 2.19 5.92
N GLN A 51 21.89 2.95 6.45
CA GLN A 51 21.91 3.35 7.86
C GLN A 51 21.70 4.85 7.93
N TYR A 52 20.57 5.25 8.50
CA TYR A 52 20.25 6.64 8.80
C TYR A 52 20.77 6.96 10.20
N ASN A 53 21.75 7.86 10.29
CA ASN A 53 22.38 8.25 11.56
C ASN A 53 21.71 9.47 12.21
N ASP A 54 20.91 10.20 11.44
CA ASP A 54 20.20 11.38 11.89
C ASP A 54 18.82 11.01 12.44
N ILE A 55 18.28 11.88 13.31
CA ILE A 55 16.97 11.68 13.91
C ILE A 55 15.93 12.11 12.89
N THR A 56 15.06 11.18 12.50
CA THR A 56 13.93 11.48 11.62
C THR A 56 13.02 12.52 12.27
N THR A 57 12.86 13.67 11.62
CA THR A 57 11.92 14.71 12.07
C THR A 57 10.85 14.91 11.02
N TRP A 58 9.59 14.65 11.39
CA TRP A 58 8.45 14.93 10.52
C TRP A 58 7.98 16.36 10.74
N PRO A 59 8.28 17.31 9.82
CA PRO A 59 7.74 18.65 9.93
C PRO A 59 6.22 18.60 9.81
N GLN A 60 5.54 19.56 10.44
CA GLN A 60 4.10 19.69 10.28
C GLN A 60 3.81 19.98 8.81
N LEU A 61 2.87 19.23 8.23
CA LEU A 61 2.37 19.52 6.89
C LEU A 61 1.80 20.95 6.89
N PRO A 62 2.36 21.88 6.08
CA PRO A 62 1.87 23.24 6.07
C PRO A 62 0.43 23.23 5.55
N ILE A 63 -0.49 23.75 6.37
CA ILE A 63 -1.88 23.95 5.95
C ILE A 63 -1.89 25.21 5.09
N GLY A 64 -1.61 25.04 3.80
CA GLY A 64 -1.68 26.10 2.80
C GLY A 64 -3.07 26.16 2.14
N ASP A 65 -3.23 27.15 1.26
CA ASP A 65 -4.40 27.23 0.39
C ASP A 65 -4.31 26.20 -0.76
N ASP A 66 -3.10 25.76 -1.11
CA ASP A 66 -2.85 24.80 -2.19
C ASP A 66 -2.81 23.34 -1.72
N LEU A 67 -3.03 22.41 -2.66
CA LEU A 67 -2.81 20.99 -2.43
C LEU A 67 -1.33 20.70 -2.12
N PRO A 68 -1.04 19.76 -1.20
CA PRO A 68 0.31 19.26 -0.97
C PRO A 68 1.01 18.88 -2.29
N ALA A 69 2.32 19.15 -2.40
CA ALA A 69 3.07 18.96 -3.63
C ALA A 69 3.01 17.53 -4.21
N GLY A 70 2.76 16.54 -3.35
CA GLY A 70 2.58 15.13 -3.71
C GLY A 70 1.18 14.76 -4.22
N LEU A 71 0.19 15.65 -4.21
CA LEU A 71 -1.18 15.38 -4.68
C LEU A 71 -1.45 16.02 -6.06
N ARG A 72 -0.59 15.71 -7.04
CA ARG A 72 -0.76 16.13 -8.44
C ARG A 72 -1.75 15.23 -9.19
N PRO A 73 -2.47 15.75 -10.21
CA PRO A 73 -3.31 14.93 -11.09
C PRO A 73 -2.51 13.82 -11.79
N LEU A 74 -3.16 12.67 -12.03
CA LEU A 74 -2.57 11.57 -12.79
C LEU A 74 -2.29 11.98 -14.24
N PRO A 75 -1.33 11.34 -14.93
CA PRO A 75 -1.07 11.60 -16.35
C PRO A 75 -2.36 11.47 -17.20
N GLY A 76 -2.69 12.52 -17.93
CA GLY A 76 -3.91 12.60 -18.75
C GLY A 76 -5.12 13.25 -18.04
N ILE A 77 -4.94 13.75 -16.81
CA ILE A 77 -5.94 14.52 -16.07
C ILE A 77 -5.41 15.94 -15.85
N ASP A 78 -6.19 16.95 -16.24
CA ASP A 78 -5.75 18.36 -16.14
C ASP A 78 -5.81 18.89 -14.70
N SER A 79 -6.80 18.46 -13.91
CA SER A 79 -7.01 18.89 -12.53
C SER A 79 -7.79 17.85 -11.73
N TRP A 80 -7.57 17.79 -10.42
CA TRP A 80 -8.42 17.01 -9.52
C TRP A 80 -9.81 17.64 -9.37
N SER A 81 -10.81 16.80 -9.13
CA SER A 81 -12.19 17.19 -8.87
C SER A 81 -12.67 16.67 -7.52
N LEU A 82 -13.47 17.48 -6.82
CA LEU A 82 -14.18 17.11 -5.60
C LEU A 82 -15.61 16.69 -5.91
N ALA A 83 -15.95 15.46 -5.56
CA ALA A 83 -17.32 14.97 -5.64
C ALA A 83 -18.13 15.40 -4.41
N PHE A 84 -19.43 15.67 -4.55
CA PHE A 84 -20.29 15.97 -3.41
C PHE A 84 -21.73 15.52 -3.56
N VAL A 85 -22.39 15.29 -2.43
CA VAL A 85 -23.79 14.82 -2.32
C VAL A 85 -24.48 15.47 -1.12
N PRO A 86 -25.75 15.89 -1.20
CA PRO A 86 -26.57 15.99 -2.40
C PRO A 86 -26.21 17.22 -3.24
N ASP A 87 -26.55 17.23 -4.54
CA ASP A 87 -26.38 18.40 -5.41
C ASP A 87 -27.51 19.42 -5.19
N THR A 88 -27.29 20.37 -4.28
CA THR A 88 -28.20 21.49 -4.03
C THR A 88 -27.44 22.79 -4.23
N ASN A 89 -28.16 23.90 -4.46
CA ASN A 89 -27.53 25.21 -4.62
C ASN A 89 -26.63 25.58 -3.43
N LEU A 90 -26.99 25.12 -2.22
CA LEU A 90 -26.22 25.36 -1.01
C LEU A 90 -24.92 24.55 -1.00
N THR A 91 -25.00 23.23 -1.20
CA THR A 91 -23.81 22.35 -1.20
C THR A 91 -22.89 22.68 -2.36
N GLN A 92 -23.43 22.98 -3.55
CA GLN A 92 -22.66 23.43 -4.70
C GLN A 92 -21.90 24.73 -4.42
N GLY A 93 -22.52 25.70 -3.73
CA GLY A 93 -21.86 26.93 -3.31
C GLY A 93 -20.71 26.69 -2.32
N ILE A 94 -20.91 25.81 -1.33
CA ILE A 94 -19.87 25.43 -0.36
C ILE A 94 -18.71 24.74 -1.08
N MET A 95 -19.02 23.75 -1.90
CA MET A 95 -18.03 22.92 -2.58
C MET A 95 -17.25 23.70 -3.63
N ARG A 96 -17.89 24.63 -4.35
CA ARG A 96 -17.21 25.52 -5.28
C ARG A 96 -16.20 26.42 -4.57
N ASN A 97 -16.53 26.96 -3.40
CA ASN A 97 -15.57 27.74 -2.62
C ASN A 97 -14.40 26.89 -2.11
N ALA A 98 -14.67 25.67 -1.65
CA ALA A 98 -13.62 24.74 -1.21
C ALA A 98 -12.71 24.34 -2.38
N ALA A 99 -13.28 24.00 -3.53
CA ALA A 99 -12.53 23.58 -4.70
C ALA A 99 -11.70 24.73 -5.30
N ASN A 100 -12.25 25.95 -5.32
CA ASN A 100 -11.50 27.13 -5.77
C ASN A 100 -10.26 27.41 -4.91
N ARG A 101 -10.35 27.21 -3.58
CA ARG A 101 -9.17 27.36 -2.70
C ARG A 101 -8.08 26.37 -3.09
N LEU A 102 -8.47 25.12 -3.31
CA LEU A 102 -7.56 24.01 -3.60
C LEU A 102 -7.16 23.88 -5.07
N GLY A 103 -7.61 24.78 -5.96
CA GLY A 103 -7.37 24.69 -7.40
C GLY A 103 -8.00 23.47 -8.08
N MET A 104 -9.13 22.98 -7.56
CA MET A 104 -9.82 21.78 -8.03
C MET A 104 -11.15 22.08 -8.73
N GLY A 105 -11.64 21.12 -9.53
CA GLY A 105 -13.01 21.07 -10.03
C GLY A 105 -14.02 20.55 -9.00
N THR A 106 -15.31 20.60 -9.33
CA THR A 106 -16.38 20.03 -8.49
C THR A 106 -17.35 19.21 -9.33
N LYS A 107 -17.86 18.11 -8.75
CA LYS A 107 -18.88 17.26 -9.38
C LYS A 107 -19.98 16.91 -8.38
N GLY A 108 -21.20 17.39 -8.63
CA GLY A 108 -22.36 17.11 -7.79
C GLY A 108 -23.05 15.81 -8.20
N PHE A 109 -23.63 15.11 -7.23
CA PHE A 109 -24.53 13.98 -7.46
C PHE A 109 -25.77 14.10 -6.56
N ASP A 110 -26.90 13.64 -7.06
CA ASP A 110 -28.17 13.68 -6.34
C ASP A 110 -28.18 12.75 -5.13
N THR A 111 -27.64 11.53 -5.27
CA THR A 111 -27.62 10.51 -4.21
C THR A 111 -26.24 9.91 -3.98
N GLU A 112 -26.02 9.38 -2.77
CA GLU A 112 -24.76 8.71 -2.38
C GLU A 112 -24.51 7.46 -3.25
N ILE A 113 -25.58 6.78 -3.67
CA ILE A 113 -25.53 5.58 -4.49
C ILE A 113 -25.13 5.92 -5.94
N ASP A 114 -25.65 7.01 -6.50
CA ASP A 114 -25.29 7.43 -7.86
C ASP A 114 -23.82 7.81 -7.94
N MET A 115 -23.32 8.52 -6.94
CA MET A 115 -21.90 8.82 -6.80
C MET A 115 -21.04 7.54 -6.68
N GLU A 116 -21.46 6.58 -5.85
CA GLU A 116 -20.74 5.32 -5.68
C GLU A 116 -20.69 4.52 -7.00
N ASN A 117 -21.82 4.39 -7.69
CA ASN A 117 -21.90 3.70 -8.97
C ASN A 117 -21.04 4.41 -10.04
N PHE A 118 -21.02 5.74 -10.03
CA PHE A 118 -20.19 6.54 -10.91
C PHE A 118 -18.71 6.24 -10.71
N ILE A 119 -18.23 6.32 -9.47
CA ILE A 119 -16.82 6.04 -9.12
C ILE A 119 -16.47 4.56 -9.41
N ALA A 120 -17.38 3.63 -9.10
CA ALA A 120 -17.16 2.20 -9.31
C ALA A 120 -17.11 1.80 -10.79
N SER A 121 -17.77 2.56 -11.67
CA SER A 121 -17.81 2.25 -13.11
C SER A 121 -16.47 2.36 -13.83
N ARG A 122 -15.45 3.00 -13.20
CA ARG A 122 -14.06 3.13 -13.69
C ARG A 122 -13.95 3.47 -15.18
N ASN A 123 -14.82 4.36 -15.69
CA ASN A 123 -14.61 4.94 -17.01
C ASN A 123 -13.39 5.87 -16.97
N THR A 124 -12.40 5.58 -17.82
CA THR A 124 -11.07 6.21 -17.85
C THR A 124 -11.09 7.72 -18.09
N SER A 125 -12.17 8.29 -18.62
CA SER A 125 -12.34 9.72 -18.85
C SER A 125 -12.70 10.52 -17.60
N ASP A 126 -13.26 9.88 -16.57
CA ASP A 126 -13.79 10.55 -15.37
C ASP A 126 -13.12 10.03 -14.09
N ASN A 127 -11.83 9.72 -14.20
CA ASN A 127 -11.00 9.30 -13.08
C ASN A 127 -10.35 10.49 -12.35
N ASP A 128 -10.91 11.69 -12.50
CA ASP A 128 -10.42 12.95 -11.92
C ASP A 128 -10.95 13.20 -10.51
N ILE A 129 -11.86 12.37 -9.99
CA ILE A 129 -12.37 12.51 -8.63
C ILE A 129 -11.28 12.11 -7.63
N MET A 130 -10.78 13.06 -6.84
CA MET A 130 -9.80 12.78 -5.79
C MET A 130 -10.46 12.37 -4.48
N MET A 131 -11.57 13.02 -4.15
CA MET A 131 -12.27 12.87 -2.88
C MET A 131 -13.74 13.22 -3.06
N ALA A 132 -14.59 12.55 -2.29
CA ALA A 132 -16.02 12.79 -2.21
C ALA A 132 -16.43 13.30 -0.82
N ILE A 133 -17.43 14.18 -0.78
CA ILE A 133 -18.01 14.71 0.45
C ILE A 133 -19.52 14.47 0.46
N VAL A 134 -20.01 13.69 1.43
CA VAL A 134 -21.43 13.37 1.55
C VAL A 134 -22.01 14.11 2.75
N PHE A 135 -22.81 15.14 2.50
CA PHE A 135 -23.54 15.85 3.53
C PHE A 135 -24.77 15.04 3.95
N GLN A 136 -24.88 14.73 5.24
CA GLN A 136 -25.98 13.90 5.75
C GLN A 136 -27.23 14.70 6.09
N ASN A 137 -27.06 15.98 6.47
CA ASN A 137 -28.14 16.81 6.98
C ASN A 137 -28.16 18.23 6.40
N VAL A 138 -27.37 18.49 5.35
CA VAL A 138 -27.40 19.75 4.60
C VAL A 138 -28.17 19.48 3.31
N ILE A 139 -29.32 20.15 3.16
CA ILE A 139 -30.14 20.09 1.94
C ILE A 139 -30.34 21.52 1.46
N ASP A 140 -31.30 22.24 2.06
CA ASP A 140 -31.67 23.60 1.63
C ASP A 140 -31.20 24.71 2.59
N SER A 141 -30.90 24.36 3.84
CA SER A 141 -30.40 25.30 4.85
C SER A 141 -29.27 24.67 5.64
N LEU A 142 -28.39 25.52 6.19
CA LEU A 142 -27.25 25.06 6.97
C LEU A 142 -27.72 24.82 8.42
N PRO A 143 -27.77 23.55 8.89
CA PRO A 143 -28.13 23.25 10.26
C PRO A 143 -27.03 23.72 11.21
N LYS A 144 -27.38 23.92 12.49
CA LYS A 144 -26.41 24.30 13.54
C LYS A 144 -25.26 23.29 13.65
N ASP A 145 -25.57 22.01 13.55
CA ASP A 145 -24.59 20.92 13.60
C ASP A 145 -24.51 20.27 12.22
N ILE A 146 -23.37 20.39 11.54
CA ILE A 146 -23.17 19.83 10.19
C ILE A 146 -22.58 18.43 10.33
N ARG A 147 -23.24 17.44 9.72
CA ARG A 147 -22.71 16.07 9.61
C ARG A 147 -22.39 15.75 8.17
N TYR A 148 -21.16 15.34 7.93
CA TYR A 148 -20.68 14.96 6.61
C TYR A 148 -19.71 13.78 6.70
N LYS A 149 -19.61 13.02 5.62
CA LYS A 149 -18.62 11.96 5.42
C LYS A 149 -17.60 12.46 4.40
N ILE A 150 -16.32 12.31 4.70
CA ILE A 150 -15.25 12.45 3.70
C ILE A 150 -14.91 11.05 3.19
N ARG A 151 -14.81 10.90 1.88
CA ARG A 151 -14.51 9.66 1.19
C ARG A 151 -13.33 9.90 0.24
N PRO A 152 -12.09 9.69 0.69
CA PRO A 152 -10.94 9.80 -0.20
C PRO A 152 -10.98 8.67 -1.24
N ARG A 153 -10.28 8.89 -2.35
CA ARG A 153 -9.96 7.85 -3.32
C ARG A 153 -9.31 6.65 -2.65
N ALA A 154 -9.56 5.48 -3.24
CA ALA A 154 -9.04 4.24 -2.71
C ALA A 154 -7.59 3.93 -3.11
N GLU A 155 -7.14 4.43 -4.25
CA GLU A 155 -5.77 4.21 -4.71
C GLU A 155 -4.78 5.21 -4.09
N GLN A 156 -3.54 4.78 -3.86
CA GLN A 156 -2.46 5.70 -3.49
C GLN A 156 -2.18 6.65 -4.66
N LEU A 157 -2.22 7.95 -4.38
CA LEU A 157 -1.92 8.97 -5.37
C LEU A 157 -0.43 9.27 -5.36
N ASN A 158 0.17 9.28 -6.56
CA ASN A 158 1.58 9.64 -6.79
C ASN A 158 2.56 8.92 -5.85
N GLY A 159 2.31 7.64 -5.55
CA GLY A 159 3.32 6.80 -4.93
C GLY A 159 4.55 6.78 -5.83
N GLU A 160 5.70 7.11 -5.26
CA GLU A 160 6.96 6.98 -5.98
C GLU A 160 7.18 5.49 -6.27
N GLU A 161 7.11 5.11 -7.54
CA GLU A 161 7.41 3.73 -7.95
C GLU A 161 8.89 3.49 -7.66
N ASP A 162 9.17 2.92 -6.50
CA ASP A 162 10.52 2.50 -6.16
C ASP A 162 10.92 1.42 -7.18
N ALA A 163 11.88 1.71 -8.06
CA ALA A 163 12.23 0.82 -9.18
C ALA A 163 12.66 -0.59 -8.74
N ASN A 164 12.95 -0.74 -7.44
CA ASN A 164 13.35 -1.98 -6.77
C ASN A 164 12.18 -2.73 -6.09
N THR A 165 10.97 -2.17 -5.98
CA THR A 165 9.81 -2.93 -5.51
C THR A 165 9.22 -3.74 -6.65
N VAL A 166 9.26 -5.07 -6.49
CA VAL A 166 8.57 -5.97 -7.40
C VAL A 166 7.07 -5.71 -7.27
N ARG A 167 6.40 -5.24 -8.35
CA ARG A 167 4.97 -4.86 -8.40
C ARG A 167 3.99 -5.88 -7.76
N PHE A 168 4.37 -7.15 -7.66
CA PHE A 168 3.58 -8.18 -6.97
C PHE A 168 3.41 -7.94 -5.46
N PHE A 169 4.30 -7.15 -4.82
CA PHE A 169 4.31 -6.95 -3.36
C PHE A 169 3.91 -5.53 -2.91
N SER A 170 3.76 -4.57 -3.83
CA SER A 170 3.40 -3.20 -3.45
C SER A 170 1.90 -3.05 -3.25
N ALA A 171 1.51 -2.42 -2.14
CA ALA A 171 0.11 -2.15 -1.82
C ALA A 171 -0.35 -0.88 -2.55
N SER A 172 -0.66 -0.98 -3.85
CA SER A 172 -1.14 0.15 -4.66
C SER A 172 -2.47 0.77 -4.18
N ASP A 173 -3.20 0.04 -3.34
CA ASP A 173 -4.56 0.40 -2.93
C ASP A 173 -4.60 0.56 -1.40
N TRP A 174 -5.26 1.63 -0.94
CA TRP A 174 -5.66 1.78 0.45
C TRP A 174 -6.59 0.60 0.82
N ARG A 175 -6.17 -0.24 1.75
CA ARG A 175 -7.01 -1.35 2.21
C ARG A 175 -7.69 -0.98 3.51
N THR A 176 -8.70 -0.11 3.44
CA THR A 176 -9.44 0.33 4.65
C THR A 176 -10.22 -0.75 5.37
N THR A 177 -10.46 -1.89 4.72
CA THR A 177 -11.07 -3.06 5.35
C THR A 177 -10.10 -3.85 6.23
N SER A 178 -8.79 -3.54 6.18
CA SER A 178 -7.76 -4.22 6.96
C SER A 178 -7.00 -3.21 7.83
N LEU A 179 -6.72 -3.58 9.07
CA LEU A 179 -5.91 -2.76 9.99
C LEU A 179 -4.41 -2.79 9.63
N VAL A 180 -3.98 -3.80 8.86
CA VAL A 180 -2.59 -4.01 8.45
C VAL A 180 -2.53 -4.41 6.97
N PRO A 181 -1.47 -4.04 6.23
CA PRO A 181 -1.27 -4.54 4.88
C PRO A 181 -1.07 -6.06 4.91
N PHE A 182 -1.56 -6.76 3.88
CA PHE A 182 -1.40 -8.21 3.78
C PHE A 182 0.06 -8.61 3.51
N TRP A 183 0.78 -7.78 2.74
CA TRP A 183 2.24 -7.82 2.63
C TRP A 183 2.80 -6.50 3.17
N PRO A 184 3.46 -6.50 4.34
CA PRO A 184 4.22 -5.33 4.76
C PRO A 184 5.38 -5.13 3.78
N GLU A 185 5.53 -3.91 3.28
CA GLU A 185 6.73 -3.53 2.54
C GLU A 185 7.94 -3.61 3.49
N ASN A 186 9.05 -4.16 3.00
CA ASN A 186 10.26 -4.28 3.80
C ASN A 186 10.96 -2.92 3.82
N GLY A 187 10.97 -2.25 4.97
CA GLY A 187 11.67 -0.98 5.15
C GLY A 187 10.84 0.06 5.89
N PRO A 188 11.37 1.29 6.04
CA PRO A 188 10.59 2.46 6.41
C PRO A 188 9.43 2.66 5.43
N ARG A 189 8.33 3.26 5.88
CA ARG A 189 7.16 3.52 5.02
C ARG A 189 7.44 4.52 3.90
N GLU A 190 8.51 5.30 4.02
CA GLU A 190 8.95 6.29 3.04
C GLU A 190 10.46 6.14 2.84
N PRO A 191 10.91 5.39 1.81
CA PRO A 191 12.32 5.08 1.62
C PRO A 191 13.14 6.20 0.95
N LEU A 192 12.49 7.24 0.41
CA LEU A 192 13.09 8.25 -0.47
C LEU A 192 13.05 9.69 0.08
N GLU A 193 12.36 9.95 1.20
CA GLU A 193 12.59 11.18 1.95
C GLU A 193 13.94 11.03 2.69
N ASP A 194 14.78 12.06 2.66
CA ASP A 194 15.91 12.16 3.58
C ASP A 194 15.31 12.16 5.00
N ASP A 195 15.34 11.00 5.65
CA ASP A 195 14.95 10.79 7.04
C ASP A 195 15.60 11.85 7.97
#